data_AF-A0A7S1PG53-F1
#
_entry.id   AF-A0A7S1PG53-F1
#
_cell.length_a   1.000
_cell.length_b   1.000
_cell.length_c   1.000
_cell.angle_alpha   90.00
_cell.angle_beta   90.00
_cell.angle_gamma   90.00
#
_symmetry.space_group_name_H-M   'P 1'
#
loop_
_entity.id
_entity.type
_entity.pdbx_description
1 polymer ?
#
loop_
_entity_poly.entity_id
_entity_poly.type
_entity_poly.pdbx_seq_one_letter_code
_entity_poly.pdbx_strand_id
1 'polypeptide(L)'
;GGTMEPIQTMIQQLFPQEYRDSVTVFQCGHVIPDDHLLPICLTNYSSTGKFNFSHNHKNNVQMIHQLGDTMVQFCRNVPGGVVCFFASYAYEEYIFQTWTESGHIRQIKQCKHFFREPKQANEVDKVLDAYKKGIDNAATL
;
A
#
# COMPACT_ATOMS: atom_id res chain seq x y z
N GLY A 1 19.78 -1.68 -5.89
CA GLY A 1 18.88 -1.90 -4.74
C GLY A 1 17.87 -2.98 -5.09
N GLY A 2 17.32 -3.69 -4.11
CA GLY A 2 16.44 -4.85 -4.34
C GLY A 2 15.11 -4.57 -5.07
N THR A 3 14.79 -3.31 -5.34
CA THR A 3 13.54 -2.85 -5.98
C THR A 3 13.73 -2.25 -7.39
N MET A 4 14.96 -2.31 -7.95
CA MET A 4 15.32 -1.60 -9.19
C MET A 4 15.00 -2.37 -10.48
N GLU A 5 13.91 -3.12 -10.50
CA GLU A 5 13.42 -3.82 -11.70
C GLU A 5 12.54 -2.88 -12.55
N PRO A 6 12.69 -2.83 -13.89
CA PRO A 6 13.70 -3.50 -14.71
C PRO A 6 15.02 -2.73 -14.76
N ILE A 7 16.13 -3.39 -14.38
CA ILE A 7 17.46 -2.76 -14.35
C ILE A 7 17.97 -2.38 -15.73
N GLN A 8 17.44 -3.03 -16.78
CA GLN A 8 17.80 -2.77 -18.17
C GLN A 8 17.53 -1.33 -18.58
N THR A 9 16.44 -0.72 -18.09
CA THR A 9 16.12 0.69 -18.39
C THR A 9 17.20 1.62 -17.83
N MET A 10 17.68 1.35 -16.61
CA MET A 10 18.77 2.12 -16.00
C MET A 10 20.06 1.97 -16.81
N ILE A 11 20.41 0.75 -17.23
CA ILE A 11 21.62 0.48 -18.04
C ILE A 11 21.55 1.26 -19.36
N GLN A 12 20.40 1.23 -20.03
CA GLN A 12 20.20 1.92 -21.30
C GLN A 12 20.29 3.44 -21.19
N GLN A 13 19.78 4.02 -20.10
CA GLN A 13 19.74 5.47 -19.89
C GLN A 13 21.06 6.06 -19.39
N LEU A 14 21.81 5.32 -18.56
CA LEU A 14 23.02 5.85 -17.92
C LEU A 14 24.31 5.52 -18.68
N PHE A 15 24.34 4.43 -19.45
CA PHE A 15 25.57 3.98 -20.12
C PHE A 15 25.48 4.15 -21.64
N PRO A 16 26.53 4.71 -22.28
CA PRO A 16 26.71 4.67 -23.72
C PRO A 16 26.68 3.22 -24.23
N GLN A 17 26.25 3.03 -25.47
CA GLN A 17 26.02 1.70 -26.05
C GLN A 17 27.25 0.78 -25.94
N GLU A 18 28.45 1.33 -26.11
CA GLU A 18 29.72 0.61 -26.02
C GLU A 18 30.06 0.05 -24.63
N TYR A 19 29.43 0.55 -23.56
CA TYR A 19 29.67 0.10 -22.18
C TYR A 19 28.51 -0.72 -21.58
N ARG A 20 27.43 -0.95 -22.31
CA ARG A 20 26.26 -1.65 -21.75
C ARG A 20 26.56 -3.11 -21.44
N ASP A 21 27.34 -3.77 -22.28
CA ASP A 21 27.70 -5.18 -22.14
C ASP A 21 28.78 -5.42 -21.06
N SER A 22 29.46 -4.37 -20.61
CA SER A 22 30.42 -4.46 -19.50
C SER A 22 29.79 -4.26 -18.12
N VAL A 23 28.49 -3.92 -18.06
CA VAL A 23 27.77 -3.78 -16.78
C VAL A 23 27.46 -5.15 -16.22
N THR A 24 28.08 -5.48 -15.09
CA THR A 24 27.73 -6.68 -14.32
C THR A 24 26.59 -6.36 -13.35
N VAL A 25 25.46 -7.02 -13.53
CA VAL A 25 24.34 -6.96 -12.57
C VAL A 25 24.51 -8.08 -11.55
N PHE A 26 24.58 -7.70 -10.28
CA PHE A 26 24.59 -8.63 -9.16
C PHE A 26 23.26 -8.53 -8.41
N GLN A 27 22.57 -9.66 -8.28
CA GLN A 27 21.32 -9.77 -7.54
C GLN A 27 21.43 -10.91 -6.54
N CYS A 28 21.18 -10.61 -5.27
CA CYS A 28 20.99 -11.62 -4.25
C CYS A 28 19.60 -12.25 -4.41
N GLY A 29 19.50 -13.55 -4.14
CA GLY A 29 18.22 -14.23 -4.01
C GLY A 29 17.38 -13.69 -2.85
N HIS A 30 16.12 -14.09 -2.81
CA HIS A 30 15.23 -13.76 -1.70
C HIS A 30 15.73 -14.41 -0.41
N VAL A 31 15.79 -13.62 0.67
CA VAL A 31 16.29 -14.07 1.99
C VAL A 31 15.20 -14.79 2.80
N ILE A 32 13.94 -14.69 2.35
CA ILE A 32 12.79 -15.34 2.98
C ILE A 32 12.20 -16.42 2.06
N PRO A 33 11.62 -17.48 2.64
CA PRO A 33 10.88 -18.50 1.91
C PRO A 33 9.73 -17.93 1.07
N ASP A 34 9.40 -18.59 -0.04
CA ASP A 34 8.34 -18.15 -0.97
C ASP A 34 6.95 -18.14 -0.31
N ASP A 35 6.71 -19.00 0.67
CA ASP A 35 5.47 -19.08 1.46
C ASP A 35 5.31 -17.93 2.47
N HIS A 36 6.33 -17.09 2.66
CA HIS A 36 6.25 -15.90 3.52
C HIS A 36 5.76 -14.65 2.76
N LEU A 37 5.57 -14.73 1.45
CA LEU A 37 5.08 -13.62 0.62
C LEU A 37 3.95 -14.07 -0.31
N LEU A 38 2.87 -13.31 -0.33
CA LEU A 38 1.75 -13.55 -1.25
C LEU A 38 1.38 -12.25 -1.97
N PRO A 39 1.99 -11.96 -3.14
CA PRO A 39 1.60 -10.81 -3.95
C PRO A 39 0.26 -11.09 -4.65
N ILE A 40 -0.71 -10.20 -4.46
CA ILE A 40 -2.03 -10.30 -5.08
C ILE A 40 -2.36 -8.99 -5.79
N CYS A 41 -2.76 -9.08 -7.06
CA CYS A 41 -3.32 -7.95 -7.80
C CYS A 41 -4.85 -8.05 -7.78
N LEU A 42 -5.51 -7.14 -7.05
CA LEU A 42 -6.96 -7.08 -7.01
C LEU A 42 -7.49 -6.17 -8.12
N THR A 43 -8.03 -6.75 -9.18
CA THR A 43 -8.49 -6.02 -10.37
C THR A 43 -9.99 -5.71 -10.37
N ASN A 44 -10.79 -6.49 -9.63
CA ASN A 44 -12.24 -6.46 -9.68
C ASN A 44 -12.83 -6.40 -8.26
N TYR A 45 -13.87 -5.58 -8.07
CA TYR A 45 -14.69 -5.58 -6.86
C TYR A 45 -16.03 -6.28 -7.05
N SER A 46 -16.45 -6.53 -8.30
CA SER A 46 -17.62 -7.34 -8.62
C SER A 46 -17.44 -8.04 -9.97
N SER A 47 -18.42 -8.87 -10.38
CA SER A 47 -18.40 -9.55 -11.66
C SER A 47 -18.29 -8.59 -12.86
N THR A 48 -18.84 -7.39 -12.72
CA THR A 48 -18.83 -6.35 -13.77
C THR A 48 -17.97 -5.13 -13.40
N GLY A 49 -17.63 -4.95 -12.12
CA GLY A 49 -16.93 -3.79 -11.59
C GLY A 49 -15.42 -4.00 -11.46
N LYS A 50 -14.64 -3.07 -12.04
CA LYS A 50 -13.18 -3.08 -12.03
C LYS A 50 -12.60 -1.91 -11.24
N PHE A 51 -11.50 -2.17 -10.54
CA PHE A 51 -10.68 -1.10 -9.99
C PHE A 51 -9.87 -0.46 -11.11
N ASN A 52 -10.09 0.85 -11.32
CA ASN A 52 -9.37 1.65 -12.30
C ASN A 52 -9.05 3.01 -11.69
N PHE A 53 -7.84 3.13 -11.15
CA PHE A 53 -7.35 4.36 -10.54
C PHE A 53 -6.52 5.23 -11.49
N SER A 54 -6.75 5.11 -12.81
CA SER A 54 -6.20 6.06 -13.79
C SER A 54 -6.69 7.48 -13.50
N HIS A 55 -5.94 8.48 -13.97
CA HIS A 55 -6.19 9.89 -13.66
C HIS A 55 -7.66 10.33 -13.86
N ASN A 56 -8.32 9.82 -14.90
CA ASN A 56 -9.70 10.20 -15.24
C ASN A 56 -10.76 9.46 -14.41
N HIS A 57 -10.41 8.34 -13.77
CA HIS A 57 -11.34 7.46 -13.07
C HIS A 57 -11.12 7.41 -11.56
N LYS A 58 -9.97 7.89 -11.07
CA LYS A 58 -9.59 7.85 -9.65
C LYS A 58 -10.58 8.55 -8.70
N ASN A 59 -11.41 9.46 -9.19
CA ASN A 59 -12.42 10.16 -8.37
C ASN A 59 -13.83 9.54 -8.48
N ASN A 60 -13.96 8.34 -9.05
CA ASN A 60 -15.24 7.64 -9.09
C ASN A 60 -15.64 7.18 -7.67
N VAL A 61 -16.67 7.80 -7.11
CA VAL A 61 -17.12 7.58 -5.72
C VAL A 61 -17.55 6.13 -5.48
N GLN A 62 -18.25 5.51 -6.42
CA GLN A 62 -18.66 4.10 -6.30
C GLN A 62 -17.43 3.19 -6.15
N MET A 63 -16.39 3.41 -6.96
CA MET A 63 -15.15 2.64 -6.88
C MET A 63 -14.43 2.85 -5.55
N ILE A 64 -14.45 4.08 -5.02
CA ILE A 64 -13.84 4.39 -3.71
C ILE A 64 -14.62 3.72 -2.57
N HIS A 65 -15.95 3.64 -2.64
CA HIS A 65 -16.75 2.90 -1.67
C HIS A 65 -16.43 1.41 -1.72
N GLN A 66 -16.34 0.83 -2.92
CA GLN A 66 -15.98 -0.58 -3.10
C GLN A 66 -14.57 -0.90 -2.60
N LEU A 67 -13.64 0.05 -2.74
CA LEU A 67 -12.32 -0.05 -2.11
C LEU A 67 -12.43 0.00 -0.58
N GLY A 68 -13.30 0.84 -0.04
CA GLY A 68 -13.58 0.92 1.40
C GLY A 68 -14.14 -0.38 1.96
N ASP A 69 -15.14 -0.97 1.29
CA ASP A 69 -15.70 -2.28 1.63
C ASP A 69 -14.61 -3.36 1.64
N THR A 70 -13.77 -3.38 0.60
CA THR A 70 -12.62 -4.30 0.49
C THR A 70 -11.65 -4.13 1.65
N MET A 71 -11.31 -2.88 2.00
CA MET A 71 -10.39 -2.61 3.10
C MET A 71 -10.95 -2.98 4.47
N VAL A 72 -12.26 -2.82 4.68
CA VAL A 72 -12.93 -3.31 5.89
C VAL A 72 -12.79 -4.84 5.99
N GLN A 73 -12.99 -5.56 4.88
CA GLN A 73 -12.81 -7.02 4.85
C GLN A 73 -11.36 -7.42 5.12
N PHE A 74 -10.38 -6.73 4.54
CA PHE A 74 -8.97 -6.99 4.87
C PHE A 74 -8.67 -6.70 6.34
N CYS A 75 -9.14 -5.59 6.89
CA CYS A 75 -8.90 -5.26 8.30
C CYS A 75 -9.55 -6.26 9.28
N ARG A 76 -10.63 -6.94 8.87
CA ARG A 76 -11.27 -8.00 9.67
C ARG A 76 -10.49 -9.32 9.63
N ASN A 77 -9.93 -9.68 8.49
CA ASN A 77 -9.37 -11.03 8.27
C ASN A 77 -7.84 -11.09 8.38
N VAL A 78 -7.13 -9.98 8.13
CA VAL A 78 -5.66 -9.95 8.22
C VAL A 78 -5.25 -9.76 9.69
N PRO A 79 -4.52 -10.71 10.32
CA PRO A 79 -4.04 -10.54 11.69
C PRO A 79 -2.96 -9.45 11.78
N GLY A 80 -2.75 -8.91 12.98
CA GLY A 80 -1.76 -7.86 13.21
C GLY A 80 -2.14 -6.52 12.54
N GLY A 81 -1.21 -5.93 11.79
CA GLY A 81 -1.34 -4.60 11.20
C GLY A 81 -1.52 -4.61 9.67
N VAL A 82 -2.12 -3.54 9.16
CA VAL A 82 -2.22 -3.26 7.71
C VAL A 82 -1.60 -1.89 7.45
N VAL A 83 -0.78 -1.78 6.40
CA VAL A 83 -0.20 -0.52 5.94
C VAL A 83 -0.73 -0.24 4.54
N CYS A 84 -1.28 0.95 4.33
CA CYS A 84 -1.87 1.35 3.05
C CYS A 84 -1.08 2.52 2.47
N PHE A 85 -0.63 2.39 1.22
CA PHE A 85 0.04 3.45 0.48
C PHE A 85 -0.88 4.00 -0.60
N PHE A 86 -0.86 5.31 -0.78
CA PHE A 86 -1.62 6.02 -1.82
C PHE A 86 -0.69 6.79 -2.74
N ALA A 87 -1.15 7.09 -3.96
CA ALA A 87 -0.33 7.76 -4.97
C ALA A 87 0.08 9.21 -4.60
N SER A 88 -0.64 9.87 -3.68
CA SER A 88 -0.27 11.17 -3.12
C SER A 88 -1.03 11.46 -1.83
N TYR A 89 -0.50 12.35 -0.98
CA TYR A 89 -1.19 12.83 0.23
C TYR A 89 -2.53 13.51 -0.08
N ALA A 90 -2.62 14.25 -1.19
CA ALA A 90 -3.87 14.89 -1.59
C ALA A 90 -4.96 13.86 -1.92
N TYR A 91 -4.57 12.75 -2.56
CA TYR A 91 -5.51 11.69 -2.90
C TYR A 91 -5.86 10.81 -1.70
N GLU A 92 -4.90 10.56 -0.81
CA GLU A 92 -5.15 9.91 0.48
C GLU A 92 -6.15 10.70 1.34
N GLU A 93 -5.99 12.02 1.45
CA GLU A 93 -6.93 12.88 2.17
C GLU A 93 -8.35 12.81 1.57
N TYR A 94 -8.46 12.83 0.23
CA TYR A 94 -9.75 12.69 -0.46
C TYR A 94 -10.44 11.35 -0.18
N ILE A 95 -9.68 10.24 -0.22
CA ILE A 95 -10.21 8.91 0.13
C ILE A 95 -10.60 8.86 1.59
N PHE A 96 -9.77 9.39 2.49
CA PHE A 96 -10.05 9.42 3.93
C PHE A 96 -11.34 10.19 4.25
N GLN A 97 -11.56 11.35 3.63
CA GLN A 97 -12.80 12.12 3.79
C GLN A 97 -14.01 11.33 3.29
N THR A 98 -13.92 10.77 2.08
CA THR A 98 -15.00 9.97 1.48
C THR A 98 -15.34 8.75 2.35
N TRP A 99 -14.34 8.06 2.89
CA TRP A 99 -14.52 6.92 3.79
C TRP A 99 -15.01 7.29 5.19
N THR A 100 -14.72 8.51 5.64
CA THR A 100 -15.25 9.03 6.90
C THR A 100 -16.74 9.31 6.75
N GLU A 101 -17.13 10.00 5.68
CA GLU A 101 -18.53 10.34 5.38
C GLU A 101 -19.40 9.10 5.15
N SER A 102 -18.87 8.11 4.43
CA SER A 102 -19.56 6.83 4.19
C SER A 102 -19.46 5.83 5.35
N GLY A 103 -18.73 6.15 6.42
CA GLY A 103 -18.63 5.33 7.63
C GLY A 103 -17.65 4.16 7.60
N HIS A 104 -16.90 3.96 6.50
CA HIS A 104 -15.88 2.91 6.40
C HIS A 104 -14.77 3.09 7.44
N ILE A 105 -14.31 4.32 7.72
CA ILE A 105 -13.30 4.56 8.77
C ILE A 105 -13.80 4.10 10.14
N ARG A 106 -15.08 4.31 10.45
CA ARG A 106 -15.68 3.82 11.70
C ARG A 106 -15.64 2.30 11.77
N GLN A 107 -15.96 1.62 10.67
CA GLN A 107 -15.91 0.15 10.60
C GLN A 107 -14.47 -0.38 10.73
N ILE A 108 -13.49 0.27 10.10
CA ILE A 108 -12.07 -0.10 10.23
C ILE A 108 -11.61 0.05 11.69
N LYS A 109 -11.98 1.16 12.35
CA LYS A 109 -11.65 1.42 13.77
C LYS A 109 -12.26 0.40 14.74
N GLN A 110 -13.32 -0.29 14.37
CA GLN A 110 -13.88 -1.40 15.15
C GLN A 110 -13.04 -2.68 15.05
N CYS A 111 -12.21 -2.79 14.00
CA CYS A 111 -11.42 -3.99 13.71
C CYS A 111 -9.94 -3.79 14.09
N LYS A 112 -9.40 -2.58 13.87
CA LYS A 112 -7.97 -2.25 14.09
C LYS A 112 -7.79 -0.81 14.56
N HIS A 113 -6.71 -0.57 15.30
CA HIS A 113 -6.23 0.79 15.55
C HIS A 113 -5.92 1.50 14.24
N PHE A 114 -6.42 2.73 14.07
CA PHE A 114 -6.32 3.49 12.84
C PHE A 114 -5.41 4.70 13.03
N PHE A 115 -4.36 4.78 12.20
CA PHE A 115 -3.37 5.85 12.21
C PHE A 115 -3.28 6.46 10.81
N ARG A 116 -2.94 7.75 10.74
CA ARG A 116 -2.60 8.44 9.50
C ARG A 116 -1.20 9.01 9.62
N GLU A 117 -0.46 9.00 8.53
CA GLU A 117 0.87 9.60 8.48
C GLU A 117 0.74 11.12 8.69
N PRO A 118 1.49 11.70 9.64
CA PRO A 118 1.46 13.14 9.89
C PRO A 118 2.20 13.87 8.77
N LYS A 119 1.79 15.12 8.49
CA LYS A 119 2.46 15.96 7.48
C LYS A 119 3.85 16.42 7.91
N GLN A 120 4.15 16.38 9.20
CA GLN A 120 5.42 16.83 9.76
C GLN A 120 6.32 15.63 10.06
N ALA A 121 7.55 15.66 9.53
CA ALA A 121 8.50 14.57 9.64
C ALA A 121 8.84 14.20 11.11
N ASN A 122 8.86 15.19 12.01
CA ASN A 122 9.14 14.99 13.44
C ASN A 122 8.02 14.28 14.22
N GLU A 123 6.87 14.04 13.61
CA GLU A 123 5.75 13.31 14.22
C GLU A 123 5.64 11.87 13.71
N VAL A 124 6.33 11.53 12.62
CA VAL A 124 6.26 10.21 11.98
C VAL A 124 6.69 9.11 12.94
N ASP A 125 7.82 9.29 13.63
CA ASP A 125 8.34 8.30 14.58
C ASP A 125 7.33 7.97 15.69
N LYS A 126 6.61 8.99 16.18
CA LYS A 126 5.59 8.80 17.22
C LYS A 126 4.42 7.95 16.72
N VAL A 127 4.01 8.14 15.47
CA VAL A 127 2.93 7.36 14.86
C VAL A 127 3.37 5.93 14.60
N LEU A 128 4.61 5.72 14.14
CA LEU A 128 5.18 4.38 13.95
C LEU A 128 5.31 3.62 15.26
N ASP A 129 5.75 4.29 16.34
CA ASP A 129 5.82 3.71 17.68
C ASP A 129 4.43 3.34 18.20
N ALA A 130 3.44 4.21 17.98
CA ALA A 130 2.06 3.94 18.37
C ALA A 130 1.45 2.78 17.57
N TYR A 131 1.76 2.69 16.27
CA TYR A 131 1.35 1.59 15.41
C TYR A 131 1.91 0.25 15.91
N LYS A 132 3.22 0.20 16.20
CA LYS A 132 3.88 -1.00 16.74
C LYS A 132 3.22 -1.46 18.05
N LYS A 133 3.06 -0.54 19.01
CA LYS A 133 2.38 -0.84 20.29
C LYS A 133 0.93 -1.30 20.09
N GLY A 134 0.23 -0.72 19.12
CA GLY A 134 -1.14 -1.09 18.79
C GLY A 134 -1.29 -2.52 18.27
N ILE A 135 -0.26 -3.06 17.60
CA ILE A 135 -0.22 -4.45 17.14
C ILE A 135 0.13 -5.38 18.30
N ASP A 136 1.17 -5.07 19.07
CA ASP A 136 1.63 -5.92 20.17
C ASP A 136 0.51 -6.15 21.22
N ASN A 137 -0.23 -5.09 21.55
CA ASN A 137 -1.36 -5.17 22.50
C ASN A 137 -2.54 -5.99 21.97
N ALA A 138 -2.76 -6.01 20.65
CA ALA A 138 -3.83 -6.78 20.04
C ALA A 138 -3.51 -8.28 19.92
N ALA A 139 -2.23 -8.65 19.92
CA ALA A 139 -1.76 -10.04 19.91
C ALA A 139 -1.77 -10.70 21.31
N THR A 140 -2.02 -9.93 22.37
CA THR A 140 -2.00 -10.39 23.77
C THR A 140 -3.40 -10.68 24.32
N LEU A 141 -4.44 -10.64 23.47
CA LEU A 141 -5.82 -11.02 23.78
C LEU A 141 -6.19 -12.30 23.02
#